data_AF-A0A357CYM4-F1
#
_entry.id   AF-A0A357CYM4-F1
#
_cell.length_a   1.000
_cell.length_b   1.000
_cell.length_c   1.000
_cell.angle_alpha   90.00
_cell.angle_beta   90.00
_cell.angle_gamma   90.00
#
_symmetry.space_group_name_H-M   'P 1'
#
loop_
_entity.id
_entity.type
_entity.pdbx_description
1 polymer ?
#
loop_
_entity_poly.entity_id
_entity_poly.type
_entity_poly.pdbx_seq_one_letter_code
_entity_poly.pdbx_strand_id
1 'polypeptide(L)'
;MICLKIRIDEMTASELMIKTNHHLIKGGEMTEIQKQNIVRQLTAARTTPEQAKRFYTGVKFPNNTDENGRQMYPLFFIPPYNNGTKYKTIFNQTPKTHILSANMYELEILRLLHLFASDDPEVKSMIGKTLSRLKTTCFGNEDDGVGECFDTSLIMLRFLATVAPYKKEWIQSRIDNYNRHYGNKKRLWFSKWYFWLCLSELPFELAKNEIEKYKDEMLNWLSNKSCVMNSDDDKMIHLVLFCILRNALAKYPEYAYIKDRQPYIKSPENGRLREKDGRQYFDMSKES
;
A
#
# COMPACT_ATOMS: atom_id res chain seq x y z
N MET A 1 19.39 -15.68 5.57
CA MET A 1 18.28 -15.79 4.61
C MET A 1 17.07 -16.41 5.34
N ILE A 2 16.21 -15.59 5.94
CA ILE A 2 14.98 -16.08 6.59
C ILE A 2 13.93 -16.19 5.48
N CYS A 3 13.80 -17.38 4.91
CA CYS A 3 12.71 -17.71 3.99
C CYS A 3 11.41 -17.73 4.81
N LEU A 4 10.67 -16.62 4.81
CA LEU A 4 9.31 -16.58 5.34
C LEU A 4 8.45 -17.52 4.49
N LYS A 5 8.33 -18.78 4.91
CA LYS A 5 7.26 -19.67 4.43
C LYS A 5 5.94 -19.01 4.82
N ILE A 6 5.30 -18.35 3.86
CA ILE A 6 3.91 -17.95 4.00
C ILE A 6 3.12 -19.26 4.16
N ARG A 7 2.70 -19.60 5.38
CA ARG A 7 1.68 -20.63 5.59
C ARG A 7 0.36 -20.02 5.15
N ILE A 8 -0.14 -20.49 4.01
CA ILE A 8 -1.27 -19.87 3.30
C ILE A 8 -2.62 -20.39 3.84
N ASP A 9 -2.66 -21.50 4.58
CA ASP A 9 -3.91 -22.27 4.77
C ASP A 9 -4.84 -21.84 5.93
N GLU A 10 -4.56 -20.76 6.67
CA GLU A 10 -5.42 -20.29 7.78
C GLU A 10 -5.60 -18.77 7.86
N MET A 11 -5.14 -18.01 6.86
CA MET A 11 -5.15 -16.55 6.92
C MET A 11 -6.44 -15.95 6.40
N THR A 12 -6.95 -14.91 7.08
CA THR A 12 -8.02 -14.08 6.52
C THR A 12 -7.51 -13.35 5.28
N ALA A 13 -8.42 -12.97 4.37
CA ALA A 13 -8.06 -12.20 3.18
C ALA A 13 -7.37 -10.86 3.52
N SER A 14 -7.71 -10.23 4.65
CA SER A 14 -7.00 -9.03 5.12
C SER A 14 -5.54 -9.32 5.47
N GLU A 15 -5.28 -10.37 6.25
CA GLU A 15 -3.90 -10.72 6.63
C GLU A 15 -3.10 -11.16 5.41
N LEU A 16 -3.72 -11.91 4.50
CA LEU A 16 -3.10 -12.35 3.26
C LEU A 16 -2.72 -11.15 2.40
N MET A 17 -3.63 -10.19 2.26
CA MET A 17 -3.38 -8.94 1.54
C MET A 17 -2.20 -8.16 2.15
N ILE A 18 -2.15 -8.01 3.47
CA ILE A 18 -1.08 -7.27 4.16
C ILE A 18 0.28 -7.98 4.02
N LYS A 19 0.34 -9.29 4.30
CA LYS A 19 1.60 -10.04 4.22
C LYS A 19 2.13 -10.11 2.79
N THR A 20 1.25 -10.29 1.81
CA THR A 20 1.62 -10.29 0.38
C THR A 20 2.19 -8.93 -0.02
N ASN A 21 1.51 -7.84 0.36
CA ASN A 21 2.00 -6.48 0.16
C ASN A 21 3.41 -6.28 0.71
N HIS A 22 3.61 -6.63 1.98
CA HIS A 22 4.89 -6.47 2.65
C HIS A 22 5.98 -7.30 2.01
N HIS A 23 5.67 -8.53 1.59
CA HIS A 23 6.60 -9.39 0.85
C HIS A 23 7.07 -8.72 -0.44
N LEU A 24 6.13 -8.20 -1.25
CA LEU A 24 6.45 -7.51 -2.50
C LEU A 24 7.26 -6.24 -2.28
N ILE A 25 6.89 -5.41 -1.29
CA ILE A 25 7.64 -4.17 -0.97
C ILE A 25 9.09 -4.48 -0.59
N LYS A 26 9.32 -5.58 0.14
CA LYS A 26 10.67 -6.04 0.51
C LYS A 26 11.48 -6.60 -0.67
N GLY A 27 10.89 -6.72 -1.87
CA GLY A 27 11.52 -7.32 -3.04
C GLY A 27 11.51 -8.85 -3.00
N GLY A 28 10.57 -9.45 -2.26
CA GLY A 28 10.45 -10.90 -2.18
C GLY A 28 9.89 -11.49 -3.47
N GLU A 29 10.55 -12.52 -3.99
CA GLU A 29 10.06 -13.30 -5.13
C GLU A 29 8.96 -14.28 -4.70
N MET A 30 8.08 -14.65 -5.62
CA MET A 30 7.02 -15.63 -5.42
C MET A 30 6.98 -16.61 -6.57
N THR A 31 6.85 -17.90 -6.26
CA THR A 31 6.63 -18.94 -7.27
C THR A 31 5.22 -18.84 -7.86
N GLU A 32 5.02 -19.39 -9.05
CA GLU A 32 3.68 -19.42 -9.67
C GLU A 32 2.64 -20.12 -8.80
N ILE A 33 3.03 -21.19 -8.10
CA ILE A 33 2.15 -21.89 -7.15
C ILE A 33 1.73 -20.95 -6.00
N GLN A 34 2.65 -20.14 -5.47
CA GLN A 34 2.32 -19.16 -4.43
C GLN A 34 1.36 -18.09 -4.96
N LYS A 35 1.61 -17.55 -6.16
CA LYS A 35 0.75 -16.57 -6.82
C LYS A 35 -0.66 -17.13 -7.05
N GLN A 36 -0.78 -18.34 -7.62
CA GLN A 36 -2.04 -19.02 -7.86
C GLN A 36 -2.83 -19.26 -6.56
N ASN A 37 -2.15 -19.67 -5.49
CA ASN A 37 -2.79 -19.85 -4.18
C ASN A 37 -3.32 -18.53 -3.61
N ILE A 38 -2.55 -17.44 -3.72
CA ILE A 38 -3.00 -16.10 -3.30
C ILE A 38 -4.22 -15.67 -4.11
N VAL A 39 -4.18 -15.81 -5.44
CA VAL A 39 -5.30 -15.46 -6.33
C VAL A 39 -6.56 -16.24 -5.95
N ARG A 40 -6.44 -17.56 -5.76
CA ARG A 40 -7.55 -18.42 -5.35
C ARG A 40 -8.19 -17.94 -4.04
N GLN A 41 -7.39 -17.69 -3.01
CA GLN A 41 -7.90 -17.28 -1.71
C GLN A 41 -8.52 -15.88 -1.70
N LEU A 42 -7.87 -14.92 -2.36
CA LEU A 42 -8.41 -13.57 -2.46
C LEU A 42 -9.71 -13.54 -3.26
N THR A 43 -9.79 -14.29 -4.36
CA THR A 43 -11.02 -14.40 -5.16
C THR A 43 -12.15 -15.09 -4.39
N ALA A 44 -11.84 -16.09 -3.58
CA ALA A 44 -12.82 -16.75 -2.71
C ALA A 44 -13.40 -15.81 -1.63
N ALA A 45 -12.70 -14.71 -1.29
CA ALA A 45 -13.16 -13.71 -0.33
C ALA A 45 -14.08 -12.64 -0.94
N ARG A 46 -14.54 -12.81 -2.19
CA ARG A 46 -15.48 -11.90 -2.85
C ARG A 46 -16.76 -11.74 -2.04
N THR A 47 -17.26 -10.52 -2.01
CA THR A 47 -18.49 -10.17 -1.31
C THR A 47 -19.71 -10.62 -2.10
N THR A 48 -20.69 -11.22 -1.40
CA THR A 48 -21.97 -11.60 -2.02
C THR A 48 -22.88 -10.37 -2.20
N PRO A 49 -23.85 -10.40 -3.14
CA PRO A 49 -24.81 -9.31 -3.32
C PRO A 49 -25.56 -8.94 -2.03
N GLU A 50 -25.90 -9.91 -1.18
CA GLU A 50 -26.60 -9.71 0.08
C GLU A 50 -25.71 -9.00 1.10
N GLN A 51 -24.44 -9.38 1.19
CA GLN A 51 -23.46 -8.71 2.04
C GLN A 51 -23.24 -7.27 1.59
N ALA A 52 -23.11 -7.04 0.28
CA ALA A 52 -22.96 -5.70 -0.28
C ALA A 52 -24.17 -4.82 0.02
N LYS A 53 -25.39 -5.33 -0.21
CA LYS A 53 -26.64 -4.62 0.10
C LYS A 53 -26.72 -4.25 1.60
N ARG A 54 -26.39 -5.19 2.50
CA ARG A 54 -26.37 -4.92 3.95
C ARG A 54 -25.38 -3.83 4.31
N PHE A 55 -24.17 -3.87 3.76
CA PHE A 55 -23.15 -2.87 4.00
C PHE A 55 -23.60 -1.49 3.52
N TYR A 56 -24.07 -1.37 2.28
CA TYR A 56 -24.56 -0.14 1.68
C TYR A 56 -25.68 0.50 2.49
N THR A 57 -26.64 -0.30 2.97
CA THR A 57 -27.68 0.17 3.91
C THR A 57 -27.06 0.66 5.21
N GLY A 58 -26.11 -0.09 5.79
CA GLY A 58 -25.46 0.25 7.05
C GLY A 58 -24.68 1.57 7.02
N VAL A 59 -24.07 1.90 5.88
CA VAL A 59 -23.39 3.19 5.66
C VAL A 59 -24.31 4.29 5.14
N LYS A 60 -25.63 4.04 5.05
CA LYS A 60 -26.67 4.97 4.55
C LYS A 60 -26.49 5.39 3.09
N PHE A 61 -25.93 4.52 2.26
CA PHE A 61 -25.78 4.71 0.80
C PHE A 61 -26.46 3.54 0.07
N PRO A 62 -27.80 3.43 0.08
CA PRO A 62 -28.49 2.34 -0.60
C PRO A 62 -28.09 2.30 -2.08
N ASN A 63 -27.86 1.10 -2.61
CA ASN A 63 -27.37 0.89 -3.98
C ASN A 63 -26.03 1.57 -4.30
N ASN A 64 -25.24 1.92 -3.28
CA ASN A 64 -23.94 2.56 -3.42
C ASN A 64 -23.98 3.80 -4.32
N THR A 65 -24.99 4.64 -4.18
CA THR A 65 -25.15 5.86 -4.99
C THR A 65 -25.63 6.97 -4.06
N ASP A 66 -24.96 8.12 -4.09
CA ASP A 66 -25.40 9.32 -3.37
C ASP A 66 -26.32 10.21 -4.22
N GLU A 67 -26.77 11.32 -3.64
CA GLU A 67 -27.62 12.32 -4.31
C GLU A 67 -27.01 12.90 -5.60
N ASN A 68 -25.68 12.88 -5.71
CA ASN A 68 -24.93 13.37 -6.87
C ASN A 68 -24.54 12.24 -7.83
N GLY A 69 -25.07 11.02 -7.65
CA GLY A 69 -24.76 9.86 -8.48
C GLY A 69 -23.40 9.21 -8.18
N ARG A 70 -22.72 9.59 -7.10
CA ARG A 70 -21.38 9.10 -6.76
C ARG A 70 -21.44 7.75 -6.08
N GLN A 71 -20.52 6.87 -6.47
CA GLN A 71 -20.43 5.51 -5.94
C GLN A 71 -19.24 5.35 -5.00
N MET A 72 -19.42 5.73 -3.74
CA MET A 72 -18.34 5.94 -2.77
C MET A 72 -17.71 4.66 -2.20
N TYR A 73 -18.39 3.52 -2.28
CA TYR A 73 -17.99 2.28 -1.61
C TYR A 73 -17.59 1.15 -2.58
N PRO A 74 -16.84 0.13 -2.11
CA PRO A 74 -16.44 -1.03 -2.90
C PRO A 74 -17.59 -1.75 -3.61
N LEU A 75 -17.27 -2.43 -4.72
CA LEU A 75 -18.16 -3.31 -5.49
C LEU A 75 -17.94 -4.79 -5.19
N PHE A 76 -16.69 -5.22 -4.99
CA PHE A 76 -16.33 -6.65 -5.02
C PHE A 76 -15.80 -7.18 -3.69
N PHE A 77 -15.13 -6.34 -2.92
CA PHE A 77 -14.51 -6.72 -1.65
C PHE A 77 -14.86 -5.69 -0.58
N ILE A 78 -15.87 -6.02 0.21
CA ILE A 78 -16.25 -5.28 1.41
C ILE A 78 -15.61 -5.99 2.61
N PRO A 79 -14.93 -5.26 3.51
CA PRO A 79 -14.31 -5.88 4.67
C PRO A 79 -15.36 -6.64 5.50
N PRO A 80 -15.11 -7.91 5.85
CA PRO A 80 -16.04 -8.66 6.69
C PRO A 80 -16.13 -8.04 8.09
N TYR A 81 -17.23 -8.32 8.80
CA TYR A 81 -17.39 -7.85 10.17
C TYR A 81 -16.32 -8.49 11.07
N ASN A 82 -15.66 -7.67 11.88
CA ASN A 82 -14.54 -8.08 12.73
C ASN A 82 -14.73 -7.53 14.15
N ASN A 83 -15.83 -7.94 14.81
CA ASN A 83 -16.16 -7.57 16.19
C ASN A 83 -16.08 -6.06 16.46
N GLY A 84 -16.59 -5.25 15.52
CA GLY A 84 -16.56 -3.79 15.60
C GLY A 84 -15.22 -3.14 15.29
N THR A 85 -14.17 -3.92 15.04
CA THR A 85 -12.81 -3.43 14.76
C THR A 85 -12.53 -3.37 13.26
N LYS A 86 -12.16 -2.20 12.75
CA LYS A 86 -11.74 -2.02 11.35
C LYS A 86 -10.37 -2.66 11.12
N TYR A 87 -10.19 -3.29 9.95
CA TYR A 87 -8.90 -3.78 9.52
C TYR A 87 -7.90 -2.61 9.36
N LYS A 88 -6.65 -2.86 9.71
CA LYS A 88 -5.56 -1.88 9.61
C LYS A 88 -5.00 -1.82 8.18
N THR A 89 -4.44 -0.67 7.79
CA THR A 89 -3.72 -0.51 6.52
C THR A 89 -2.39 -1.28 6.55
N ILE A 90 -1.68 -1.31 5.41
CA ILE A 90 -0.29 -1.82 5.31
C ILE A 90 0.70 -1.12 6.26
N PHE A 91 0.36 0.04 6.83
CA PHE A 91 1.19 0.72 7.83
C PHE A 91 0.60 0.68 9.24
N ASN A 92 -0.28 -0.29 9.53
CA ASN A 92 -0.93 -0.42 10.83
C ASN A 92 -1.82 0.78 11.24
N GLN A 93 -2.20 1.66 10.30
CA GLN A 93 -3.18 2.71 10.55
C GLN A 93 -4.56 2.07 10.70
N THR A 94 -5.27 2.37 11.80
CA THR A 94 -6.67 2.03 11.95
C THR A 94 -7.54 3.10 11.27
N PRO A 95 -8.31 2.77 10.22
CA PRO A 95 -9.21 3.73 9.58
C PRO A 95 -10.28 4.24 10.54
N LYS A 96 -10.59 5.54 10.46
CA LYS A 96 -11.64 6.19 11.26
C LYS A 96 -12.99 6.14 10.56
N THR A 97 -13.01 6.12 9.23
CA THR A 97 -14.21 6.16 8.38
C THR A 97 -14.42 4.83 7.65
N HIS A 98 -15.64 4.62 7.16
CA HIS A 98 -15.93 3.49 6.27
C HIS A 98 -15.36 3.69 4.86
N ILE A 99 -15.14 4.94 4.42
CA ILE A 99 -14.60 5.25 3.10
C ILE A 99 -13.19 4.67 2.98
N LEU A 100 -12.28 5.02 3.88
CA LEU A 100 -10.92 4.50 3.86
C LEU A 100 -10.92 2.99 4.15
N SER A 101 -11.62 2.55 5.20
CA SER A 101 -11.64 1.14 5.59
C SER A 101 -12.09 0.20 4.47
N ALA A 102 -13.13 0.58 3.73
CA ALA A 102 -13.69 -0.28 2.69
C ALA A 102 -12.89 -0.17 1.39
N ASN A 103 -12.58 1.05 0.93
CA ASN A 103 -11.83 1.23 -0.31
C ASN A 103 -10.40 0.70 -0.19
N MET A 104 -9.73 0.84 0.95
CA MET A 104 -8.38 0.28 1.09
C MET A 104 -8.39 -1.25 0.93
N TYR A 105 -9.40 -1.92 1.49
CA TYR A 105 -9.50 -3.37 1.47
C TYR A 105 -9.69 -3.86 0.04
N GLU A 106 -10.62 -3.25 -0.69
CA GLU A 106 -10.87 -3.63 -2.07
C GLU A 106 -9.71 -3.30 -3.01
N LEU A 107 -9.22 -2.07 -2.97
CA LEU A 107 -8.21 -1.61 -3.92
C LEU A 107 -6.88 -2.35 -3.71
N GLU A 108 -6.54 -2.69 -2.47
CA GLU A 108 -5.35 -3.48 -2.18
C GLU A 108 -5.47 -4.93 -2.69
N ILE A 109 -6.64 -5.56 -2.52
CA ILE A 109 -6.91 -6.92 -3.03
C ILE A 109 -6.90 -6.92 -4.56
N LEU A 110 -7.63 -6.00 -5.19
CA LEU A 110 -7.71 -5.92 -6.64
C LEU A 110 -6.35 -5.65 -7.30
N ARG A 111 -5.50 -4.86 -6.65
CA ARG A 111 -4.13 -4.63 -7.12
C ARG A 111 -3.31 -5.92 -7.11
N LEU A 112 -3.39 -6.72 -6.04
CA LEU A 112 -2.71 -8.02 -5.95
C LEU A 112 -3.25 -9.03 -6.97
N LEU A 113 -4.56 -9.08 -7.16
CA LEU A 113 -5.18 -9.91 -8.19
C LEU A 113 -4.68 -9.52 -9.59
N HIS A 114 -4.58 -8.22 -9.88
CA HIS A 114 -4.02 -7.75 -11.14
C HIS A 114 -2.54 -8.11 -11.31
N LEU A 115 -1.71 -8.01 -10.28
CA LEU A 115 -0.29 -8.36 -10.35
C LEU A 115 -0.04 -9.84 -10.64
N PHE A 116 -0.94 -10.73 -10.22
CA PHE A 116 -0.74 -12.17 -10.30
C PHE A 116 -1.62 -12.88 -11.32
N ALA A 117 -2.70 -12.24 -11.76
CA ALA A 117 -3.67 -12.81 -12.71
C ALA A 117 -4.23 -11.71 -13.62
N SER A 118 -3.36 -10.84 -14.16
CA SER A 118 -3.75 -9.74 -15.04
C SER A 118 -4.55 -10.18 -16.26
N ASP A 119 -4.32 -11.40 -16.75
CA ASP A 119 -4.97 -11.97 -17.93
C ASP A 119 -6.31 -12.66 -17.67
N ASP A 120 -6.65 -12.89 -16.41
CA ASP A 120 -7.92 -13.48 -16.02
C ASP A 120 -9.09 -12.55 -16.40
N PRO A 121 -10.10 -13.03 -17.16
CA PRO A 121 -11.23 -12.21 -17.61
C PRO A 121 -12.07 -11.62 -16.46
N GLU A 122 -12.20 -12.35 -15.35
CA GLU A 122 -12.93 -11.89 -14.18
C GLU A 122 -12.17 -10.76 -13.49
N VAL A 123 -10.86 -10.91 -13.32
CA VAL A 123 -9.99 -9.84 -12.79
C VAL A 123 -10.05 -8.61 -13.67
N LYS A 124 -9.91 -8.74 -15.00
CA LYS A 124 -10.06 -7.63 -15.96
C LYS A 124 -11.40 -6.91 -15.81
N SER A 125 -12.49 -7.67 -15.67
CA SER A 125 -13.85 -7.14 -15.47
C SER A 125 -13.98 -6.37 -14.15
N MET A 126 -13.46 -6.92 -13.05
CA MET A 126 -13.47 -6.24 -11.74
C MET A 126 -12.68 -4.94 -11.78
N ILE A 127 -11.47 -4.95 -12.37
CA ILE A 127 -10.66 -3.75 -12.53
C ILE A 127 -11.39 -2.68 -13.36
N GLY A 128 -11.97 -3.06 -14.49
CA GLY A 128 -12.71 -2.14 -15.36
C GLY A 128 -13.87 -1.45 -14.63
N LYS A 129 -14.69 -2.23 -13.91
CA LYS A 129 -15.83 -1.71 -13.13
C LYS A 129 -15.37 -0.83 -11.98
N THR A 130 -14.31 -1.21 -11.27
CA THR A 130 -13.74 -0.39 -10.18
C THR A 130 -13.17 0.92 -10.72
N LEU A 131 -12.46 0.91 -11.85
CA LEU A 131 -11.97 2.15 -12.47
C LEU A 131 -13.12 3.09 -12.87
N SER A 132 -14.20 2.56 -13.43
CA SER A 132 -15.39 3.37 -13.74
C SER A 132 -16.00 3.96 -12.47
N ARG A 133 -16.13 3.17 -11.40
CA ARG A 133 -16.61 3.65 -10.10
C ARG A 133 -15.74 4.78 -9.55
N LEU A 134 -14.43 4.60 -9.52
CA LEU A 134 -13.48 5.55 -8.94
C LEU A 134 -13.52 6.93 -9.62
N LYS A 135 -13.94 7.02 -10.89
CA LYS A 135 -14.15 8.33 -11.55
C LYS A 135 -15.31 9.13 -10.94
N THR A 136 -16.22 8.47 -10.23
CA THR A 136 -17.37 9.11 -9.59
C THR A 136 -17.09 9.55 -8.17
N THR A 137 -15.96 9.18 -7.56
CA THR A 137 -15.70 9.43 -6.13
C THR A 137 -14.93 10.73 -5.92
N CYS A 138 -15.11 11.38 -4.77
CA CYS A 138 -14.37 12.60 -4.46
C CYS A 138 -12.85 12.34 -4.34
N PHE A 139 -12.45 11.26 -3.68
CA PHE A 139 -11.04 10.86 -3.56
C PHE A 139 -10.44 10.37 -4.89
N GLY A 140 -11.26 9.96 -5.85
CA GLY A 140 -10.82 9.40 -7.12
C GLY A 140 -10.72 10.43 -8.24
N ASN A 141 -11.58 11.44 -8.27
CA ASN A 141 -11.64 12.38 -9.39
C ASN A 141 -11.73 13.85 -8.98
N GLU A 142 -12.24 14.16 -7.79
CA GLU A 142 -12.35 15.53 -7.31
C GLU A 142 -11.04 16.00 -6.66
N ASP A 143 -10.97 17.30 -6.39
CA ASP A 143 -9.89 17.92 -5.61
C ASP A 143 -10.21 17.93 -4.11
N ASP A 144 -10.23 16.74 -3.50
CA ASP A 144 -10.61 16.57 -2.10
C ASP A 144 -9.37 16.30 -1.21
N GLY A 145 -9.05 17.27 -0.36
CA GLY A 145 -8.00 17.18 0.66
C GLY A 145 -8.49 16.85 2.08
N VAL A 146 -9.78 16.55 2.24
CA VAL A 146 -10.47 16.52 3.54
C VAL A 146 -10.54 15.12 4.13
N GLY A 147 -10.30 15.03 5.44
CA GLY A 147 -10.47 13.79 6.20
C GLY A 147 -9.69 12.61 5.62
N GLU A 148 -10.31 11.43 5.64
CA GLU A 148 -9.71 10.21 5.09
C GLU A 148 -9.97 10.02 3.59
N CYS A 149 -10.67 10.94 2.92
CA CYS A 149 -10.69 10.97 1.45
C CYS A 149 -9.28 11.22 0.90
N PHE A 150 -8.50 12.06 1.57
CA PHE A 150 -7.09 12.26 1.25
C PHE A 150 -6.27 10.96 1.33
N ASP A 151 -6.38 10.21 2.43
CA ASP A 151 -5.66 8.95 2.57
C ASP A 151 -6.18 7.89 1.56
N THR A 152 -7.47 7.90 1.26
CA THR A 152 -8.08 7.02 0.25
C THR A 152 -7.56 7.34 -1.16
N SER A 153 -7.34 8.62 -1.47
CA SER A 153 -6.72 9.09 -2.72
C SER A 153 -5.32 8.50 -2.91
N LEU A 154 -4.55 8.33 -1.83
CA LEU A 154 -3.25 7.66 -1.88
C LEU A 154 -3.35 6.16 -2.17
N ILE A 155 -4.28 5.45 -1.53
CA ILE A 155 -4.53 4.03 -1.85
C ILE A 155 -4.92 3.87 -3.33
N MET A 156 -5.76 4.79 -3.80
CA MET A 156 -6.25 4.82 -5.17
C MET A 156 -5.15 5.17 -6.18
N LEU A 157 -4.23 6.09 -5.86
CA LEU A 157 -3.04 6.39 -6.65
C LEU A 157 -2.17 5.13 -6.81
N ARG A 158 -1.91 4.40 -5.72
CA ARG A 158 -1.14 3.15 -5.77
C ARG A 158 -1.82 2.07 -6.61
N PHE A 159 -3.15 1.97 -6.51
CA PHE A 159 -3.95 1.09 -7.36
C PHE A 159 -3.82 1.47 -8.85
N LEU A 160 -3.98 2.76 -9.20
CA LEU A 160 -3.82 3.24 -10.57
C LEU A 160 -2.44 2.96 -11.14
N ALA A 161 -1.40 3.18 -10.34
CA ALA A 161 0.00 2.93 -10.72
C ALA A 161 0.22 1.49 -11.20
N THR A 162 -0.53 0.54 -10.62
CA THR A 162 -0.44 -0.88 -10.99
C THR A 162 -1.35 -1.25 -12.15
N VAL A 163 -2.64 -0.88 -12.08
CA VAL A 163 -3.66 -1.46 -12.99
C VAL A 163 -3.89 -0.63 -14.25
N ALA A 164 -3.48 0.64 -14.23
CA ALA A 164 -3.65 1.57 -15.34
C ALA A 164 -2.50 2.59 -15.45
N PRO A 165 -1.22 2.15 -15.49
CA PRO A 165 -0.06 3.06 -15.54
C PRO A 165 -0.05 3.98 -16.77
N TYR A 166 -0.78 3.61 -17.82
CA TYR A 166 -0.96 4.42 -19.03
C TYR A 166 -1.90 5.62 -18.84
N LYS A 167 -2.71 5.68 -17.78
CA LYS A 167 -3.60 6.82 -17.46
C LYS A 167 -2.82 7.93 -16.76
N LYS A 168 -1.79 8.44 -17.44
CA LYS A 168 -0.80 9.40 -16.90
C LYS A 168 -1.45 10.66 -16.31
N GLU A 169 -2.45 11.24 -16.99
CA GLU A 169 -3.16 12.43 -16.51
C GLU A 169 -3.90 12.17 -15.19
N TRP A 170 -4.50 10.98 -15.04
CA TRP A 170 -5.21 10.63 -13.82
C TRP A 170 -4.24 10.41 -12.66
N ILE A 171 -3.13 9.73 -12.91
CA ILE A 171 -2.06 9.56 -11.93
C ILE A 171 -1.51 10.92 -11.50
N GLN A 172 -1.22 11.81 -12.46
CA GLN A 172 -0.71 13.15 -12.18
C GLN A 172 -1.71 13.96 -11.34
N SER A 173 -3.00 13.91 -11.65
CA SER A 173 -4.00 14.66 -10.87
C SER A 173 -4.07 14.22 -9.40
N ARG A 174 -3.81 12.93 -9.11
CA ARG A 174 -3.74 12.43 -7.72
C ARG A 174 -2.45 12.86 -7.02
N ILE A 175 -1.32 12.91 -7.73
CA ILE A 175 -0.06 13.49 -7.22
C ILE A 175 -0.26 14.97 -6.89
N ASP A 176 -0.89 15.73 -7.80
CA ASP A 176 -1.15 17.15 -7.61
C ASP A 176 -2.09 17.39 -6.42
N ASN A 177 -3.13 16.56 -6.26
CA ASN A 177 -4.01 16.60 -5.10
C ASN A 177 -3.26 16.36 -3.77
N TYR A 178 -2.32 15.40 -3.74
CA TYR A 178 -1.44 15.22 -2.58
C TYR A 178 -0.65 16.50 -2.31
N ASN A 179 0.05 17.03 -3.31
CA ASN A 179 0.92 18.20 -3.18
C ASN A 179 0.16 19.45 -2.72
N ARG A 180 -1.06 19.66 -3.25
CA ARG A 180 -1.92 20.81 -2.91
C ARG A 180 -2.41 20.75 -1.46
N HIS A 181 -2.64 19.56 -0.91
CA HIS A 181 -3.34 19.40 0.37
C HIS A 181 -2.52 18.80 1.51
N TYR A 182 -1.33 18.25 1.24
CA TYR A 182 -0.52 17.63 2.27
C TYR A 182 -0.19 18.61 3.40
N GLY A 183 0.20 19.85 3.05
CA GLY A 183 0.57 20.91 4.01
C GLY A 183 -0.60 21.61 4.71
N ASN A 184 -1.84 21.43 4.27
CA ASN A 184 -2.98 22.23 4.77
C ASN A 184 -3.35 21.94 6.23
N LYS A 185 -3.00 20.75 6.74
CA LYS A 185 -3.26 20.33 8.13
C LYS A 185 -2.12 19.43 8.60
N LYS A 186 -1.94 19.33 9.92
CA LYS A 186 -1.02 18.35 10.51
C LYS A 186 -1.54 16.94 10.20
N ARG A 187 -0.83 16.21 9.34
CA ARG A 187 -1.15 14.82 8.97
C ARG A 187 -0.34 13.83 9.80
N LEU A 188 -0.87 12.63 9.94
CA LEU A 188 -0.13 11.53 10.54
C LEU A 188 0.98 11.07 9.59
N TRP A 189 2.03 10.48 10.14
CA TRP A 189 3.20 10.06 9.38
C TRP A 189 2.85 9.07 8.25
N PHE A 190 1.81 8.24 8.44
CA PHE A 190 1.35 7.24 7.48
C PHE A 190 1.09 7.83 6.09
N SER A 191 0.49 9.01 5.98
CA SER A 191 0.13 9.58 4.67
C SER A 191 1.37 9.90 3.83
N LYS A 192 2.44 10.41 4.44
CA LYS A 192 3.70 10.69 3.73
C LYS A 192 4.39 9.41 3.28
N TRP A 193 4.46 8.42 4.17
CA TRP A 193 5.06 7.12 3.87
C TRP A 193 4.27 6.36 2.80
N TYR A 194 2.95 6.48 2.80
CA TYR A 194 2.12 5.92 1.75
C TYR A 194 2.32 6.64 0.41
N PHE A 195 2.45 7.96 0.41
CA PHE A 195 2.83 8.68 -0.82
C PHE A 195 4.19 8.23 -1.36
N TRP A 196 5.20 8.09 -0.50
CA TRP A 196 6.51 7.55 -0.90
C TRP A 196 6.43 6.11 -1.43
N LEU A 197 5.54 5.28 -0.88
CA LEU A 197 5.25 3.96 -1.44
C LEU A 197 4.64 4.05 -2.84
N CYS A 198 3.70 4.97 -3.08
CA CYS A 198 3.18 5.20 -4.43
C CYS A 198 4.30 5.57 -5.41
N LEU A 199 5.18 6.49 -5.01
CA LEU A 199 6.32 6.91 -5.84
C LEU A 199 7.31 5.76 -6.09
N SER A 200 7.53 4.88 -5.12
CA SER A 200 8.41 3.72 -5.27
C SER A 200 7.85 2.64 -6.19
N GLU A 201 6.54 2.63 -6.45
CA GLU A 201 5.87 1.67 -7.36
C GLU A 201 5.47 2.26 -8.73
N LEU A 202 5.43 3.59 -8.88
CA LEU A 202 5.15 4.25 -10.16
C LEU A 202 6.28 4.06 -11.20
N PRO A 203 5.98 4.11 -12.51
CA PRO A 203 7.02 4.27 -13.54
C PRO A 203 7.94 5.44 -13.23
N PHE A 204 9.25 5.24 -13.41
CA PHE A 204 10.24 6.22 -12.93
C PHE A 204 10.06 7.58 -13.57
N GLU A 205 9.65 7.64 -14.83
CA GLU A 205 9.40 8.87 -15.58
C GLU A 205 8.28 9.73 -14.95
N LEU A 206 7.29 9.09 -14.32
CA LEU A 206 6.20 9.78 -13.63
C LEU A 206 6.58 10.16 -12.20
N ALA A 207 7.41 9.34 -11.55
CA ALA A 207 7.75 9.53 -10.14
C ALA A 207 8.96 10.45 -9.93
N LYS A 208 9.87 10.56 -10.91
CA LYS A 208 11.20 11.19 -10.77
C LYS A 208 11.13 12.59 -10.15
N ASN A 209 10.30 13.47 -10.70
CA ASN A 209 10.20 14.85 -10.22
C ASN A 209 9.71 14.94 -8.77
N GLU A 210 8.82 14.02 -8.37
CA GLU A 210 8.33 13.97 -6.99
C GLU A 210 9.36 13.34 -6.05
N ILE A 211 10.03 12.25 -6.47
CA ILE A 211 11.10 11.63 -5.66
C ILE A 211 12.22 12.64 -5.41
N GLU A 212 12.58 13.45 -6.42
CA GLU A 212 13.64 14.45 -6.31
C GLU A 212 13.40 15.45 -5.16
N LYS A 213 12.15 15.85 -4.92
CA LYS A 213 11.78 16.75 -3.80
C LYS A 213 12.07 16.16 -2.43
N TYR A 214 12.08 14.84 -2.32
CA TYR A 214 12.28 14.11 -1.07
C TYR A 214 13.62 13.36 -1.02
N LYS A 215 14.41 13.39 -2.10
CA LYS A 215 15.59 12.53 -2.27
C LYS A 215 16.58 12.66 -1.11
N ASP A 216 16.89 13.89 -0.71
CA ASP A 216 17.82 14.15 0.41
C ASP A 216 17.28 13.61 1.73
N GLU A 217 15.96 13.72 1.95
CA GLU A 217 15.33 13.17 3.15
C GLU A 217 15.36 11.64 3.14
N MET A 218 15.05 11.02 2.01
CA MET A 218 15.11 9.56 1.83
C MET A 218 16.53 9.04 2.05
N LEU A 219 17.55 9.71 1.48
CA LEU A 219 18.96 9.37 1.66
C LEU A 219 19.41 9.52 3.11
N ASN A 220 18.99 10.59 3.79
CA ASN A 220 19.28 10.79 5.20
C ASN A 220 18.65 9.69 6.07
N TRP A 221 17.44 9.25 5.75
CA TRP A 221 16.82 8.10 6.41
C TRP A 221 17.62 6.82 6.22
N LEU A 222 18.02 6.50 4.99
CA LEU A 222 18.80 5.29 4.72
C LEU A 222 20.22 5.31 5.32
N SER A 223 20.86 6.48 5.36
CA SER A 223 22.28 6.58 5.73
C SER A 223 22.50 6.83 7.22
N ASN A 224 21.61 7.60 7.86
CA ASN A 224 21.87 8.19 9.18
C ASN A 224 20.81 7.83 10.24
N LYS A 225 19.71 7.18 9.87
CA LYS A 225 18.64 6.82 10.81
C LYS A 225 18.67 5.32 11.11
N SER A 226 18.21 4.99 12.30
CA SER A 226 17.89 3.62 12.69
C SER A 226 16.60 3.57 13.47
N CYS A 227 15.90 2.45 13.34
CA CYS A 227 14.57 2.26 13.91
C CYS A 227 14.65 1.25 15.07
N VAL A 228 13.95 1.55 16.16
CA VAL A 228 13.91 0.68 17.35
C VAL A 228 12.92 -0.47 17.11
N MET A 229 13.20 -1.68 17.61
CA MET A 229 12.37 -2.87 17.39
C MET A 229 11.70 -3.37 18.67
N ASN A 230 10.88 -2.51 19.30
CA ASN A 230 10.25 -2.81 20.59
C ASN A 230 9.11 -3.83 20.51
N SER A 231 8.51 -4.01 19.33
CA SER A 231 7.40 -4.94 19.10
C SER A 231 7.54 -5.66 17.77
N ASP A 232 6.77 -6.73 17.56
CA ASP A 232 6.73 -7.42 16.26
C ASP A 232 6.14 -6.54 15.15
N ASP A 233 5.20 -5.65 15.51
CA ASP A 233 4.69 -4.60 14.62
C ASP A 233 5.82 -3.64 14.19
N ASP A 234 6.66 -3.20 15.14
CA ASP A 234 7.81 -2.32 14.83
C ASP A 234 8.80 -3.02 13.90
N LYS A 235 9.15 -4.29 14.20
CA LYS A 235 10.06 -5.08 13.36
C LYS A 235 9.55 -5.18 11.93
N MET A 236 8.26 -5.44 11.76
CA MET A 236 7.63 -5.58 10.45
C MET A 236 7.54 -4.25 9.70
N ILE A 237 7.07 -3.20 10.36
CA ILE A 237 6.86 -1.89 9.73
C ILE A 237 8.19 -1.25 9.34
N HIS A 238 9.17 -1.21 10.24
CA HIS A 238 10.45 -0.54 9.97
C HIS A 238 11.22 -1.18 8.79
N LEU A 239 11.14 -2.51 8.64
CA LEU A 239 11.61 -3.21 7.44
C LEU A 239 10.97 -2.66 6.18
N VAL A 240 9.64 -2.53 6.17
CA VAL A 240 8.88 -2.04 5.01
C VAL A 240 9.23 -0.59 4.70
N LEU A 241 9.38 0.26 5.71
CA LEU A 241 9.76 1.67 5.52
C LEU A 241 11.11 1.80 4.81
N PHE A 242 12.15 1.10 5.27
CA PHE A 242 13.44 1.13 4.60
C PHE A 242 13.37 0.59 3.16
N CYS A 243 12.62 -0.48 2.92
CA CYS A 243 12.45 -1.02 1.58
C CYS A 243 11.70 -0.08 0.63
N ILE A 244 10.75 0.74 1.12
CA ILE A 244 10.11 1.79 0.31
C ILE A 244 11.14 2.80 -0.19
N LEU A 245 12.00 3.28 0.71
CA LEU A 245 13.04 4.25 0.37
C LEU A 245 14.06 3.67 -0.61
N ARG A 246 14.51 2.43 -0.34
CA ARG A 246 15.37 1.68 -1.27
C ARG A 246 14.75 1.58 -2.65
N ASN A 247 13.49 1.15 -2.74
CA ASN A 247 12.80 0.96 -4.02
C ASN A 247 12.63 2.27 -4.79
N ALA A 248 12.43 3.40 -4.10
CA ALA A 248 12.35 4.70 -4.74
C ALA A 248 13.72 5.15 -5.28
N LEU A 249 14.76 5.06 -4.45
CA LEU A 249 16.10 5.53 -4.79
C LEU A 249 16.81 4.63 -5.80
N ALA A 250 16.65 3.31 -5.73
CA ALA A 250 17.27 2.35 -6.65
C ALA A 250 16.79 2.47 -8.11
N LYS A 251 15.78 3.30 -8.39
CA LYS A 251 15.38 3.67 -9.75
C LYS A 251 16.38 4.61 -10.43
N TYR A 252 17.16 5.35 -9.66
CA TYR A 252 18.23 6.20 -10.17
C TYR A 252 19.47 5.35 -10.48
N PRO A 253 20.12 5.54 -11.65
CA PRO A 253 21.31 4.78 -12.03
C PRO A 253 22.42 4.82 -10.97
N GLU A 254 22.65 5.97 -10.33
CA GLU A 254 23.68 6.16 -9.31
C GLU A 254 23.44 5.39 -8.00
N TYR A 255 22.21 4.93 -7.76
CA TYR A 255 21.82 4.14 -6.60
C TYR A 255 21.37 2.71 -6.96
N ALA A 256 21.49 2.28 -8.22
CA ALA A 256 21.05 0.95 -8.65
C ALA A 256 21.68 -0.20 -7.82
N TYR A 257 22.87 0.02 -7.27
CA TYR A 257 23.60 -0.93 -6.42
C TYR A 257 22.90 -1.30 -5.10
N ILE A 258 21.93 -0.51 -4.62
CA ILE A 258 21.18 -0.84 -3.39
C ILE A 258 19.91 -1.65 -3.64
N LYS A 259 19.55 -1.92 -4.89
CA LYS A 259 18.25 -2.51 -5.29
C LYS A 259 17.90 -3.78 -4.52
N ASP A 260 18.87 -4.68 -4.37
CA ASP A 260 18.66 -5.99 -3.75
C ASP A 260 19.06 -6.03 -2.27
N ARG A 261 19.57 -4.92 -1.74
CA ARG A 261 19.98 -4.82 -0.33
C ARG A 261 18.79 -4.88 0.59
N GLN A 262 18.99 -5.54 1.73
CA GLN A 262 17.99 -5.68 2.77
C GLN A 262 18.43 -4.91 4.02
N PRO A 263 17.49 -4.26 4.73
CA PRO A 263 17.79 -3.72 6.04
C PRO A 263 18.32 -4.82 6.98
N TYR A 264 19.23 -4.47 7.87
CA TYR A 264 19.88 -5.41 8.79
C TYR A 264 19.80 -4.93 10.23
N ILE A 265 20.08 -5.84 11.15
CA ILE A 265 20.19 -5.57 12.58
C ILE A 265 21.66 -5.66 12.92
N LYS A 266 22.25 -4.58 13.46
CA LYS A 266 23.66 -4.60 13.83
C LYS A 266 23.85 -5.53 15.02
N SER A 267 24.59 -6.63 14.84
CA SER A 267 25.05 -7.46 15.96
C SER A 267 26.16 -6.73 16.73
N PRO A 268 26.24 -6.89 18.06
CA PRO A 268 27.26 -6.21 18.85
C PRO A 268 28.66 -6.72 18.51
N GLU A 269 29.59 -5.80 18.25
CA GLU A 269 31.03 -6.10 18.35
C GLU A 269 31.36 -6.34 19.83
N ASN A 270 31.98 -7.49 20.14
CA ASN A 270 32.58 -7.81 21.44
C ASN A 270 31.63 -8.03 22.63
N GLY A 271 30.41 -8.52 22.39
CA GLY A 271 29.58 -9.14 23.46
C GLY A 271 29.11 -8.21 24.60
N ARG A 272 29.31 -6.89 24.49
CA ARG A 272 28.81 -5.91 25.44
C ARG A 272 27.58 -5.20 24.87
N LEU A 273 26.40 -5.72 25.23
CA LEU A 273 25.12 -5.04 25.05
C LEU A 273 25.14 -3.68 25.76
N ARG A 274 25.31 -2.59 25.00
CA ARG A 274 24.77 -1.28 25.39
C ARG A 274 23.46 -0.94 24.68
N GLU A 275 23.03 -1.72 23.68
CA GLU A 275 21.73 -1.53 23.03
C GLU A 275 20.79 -2.68 23.40
N LYS A 276 19.97 -2.50 24.44
CA LYS A 276 18.92 -3.46 24.84
C LYS A 276 17.79 -3.60 23.80
N ASP A 277 17.72 -2.71 22.80
CA ASP A 277 16.49 -2.49 22.03
C ASP A 277 16.55 -2.98 20.58
N GLY A 278 17.67 -3.56 20.12
CA GLY A 278 17.85 -4.08 18.76
C GLY A 278 17.47 -3.06 17.68
N ARG A 279 18.41 -2.25 17.21
CA ARG A 279 18.11 -1.26 16.18
C ARG A 279 18.28 -1.81 14.77
N GLN A 280 17.40 -1.38 13.88
CA GLN A 280 17.43 -1.72 12.47
C GLN A 280 18.08 -0.60 11.65
N TYR A 281 18.99 -0.99 10.76
CA TYR A 281 19.81 -0.13 9.92
C TYR A 281 19.67 -0.50 8.44
N PHE A 282 20.15 0.36 7.55
CA PHE A 282 20.29 0.12 6.12
C PHE A 282 21.72 0.45 5.67
N ASP A 283 22.28 -0.32 4.75
CA ASP A 283 23.65 -0.13 4.27
C ASP A 283 23.68 0.58 2.92
N MET A 284 24.23 1.80 2.92
CA MET A 284 24.41 2.65 1.74
C MET A 284 25.83 2.61 1.14
N SER A 285 26.76 1.83 1.71
CA SER A 285 28.16 1.74 1.25
C SER A 285 28.26 1.21 -0.18
N LYS A 286 29.14 1.74 -1.04
CA LYS A 286 29.37 1.13 -2.37
C LYS A 286 30.24 -0.11 -2.19
N GLU A 287 29.88 -1.21 -2.86
CA GLU A 287 30.78 -2.35 -2.97
C GLU A 287 32.05 -1.88 -3.69
N SER A 288 33.18 -2.05 -3.02
CA SER A 288 34.52 -1.68 -3.49
C SER A 288 35.06 -2.72 -4.45
#